data_AF-A0A6J1YJS5-F1
#
_entry.id   AF-A0A6J1YJS5-F1
#
_cell.length_a   1.000
_cell.length_b   1.000
_cell.length_c   1.000
_cell.angle_alpha   90.00
_cell.angle_beta   90.00
_cell.angle_gamma   90.00
#
_symmetry.space_group_name_H-M   'P 1'
#
loop_
_entity.id
_entity.type
_entity.pdbx_description
1 polymer ?
#
loop_
_entity_poly.entity_id
_entity_poly.type
_entity_poly.pdbx_seq_one_letter_code
_entity_poly.pdbx_strand_id
1 'polypeptide(L)'
;MPRPRTSSREIARKGTVCVLLSFPFIFSPCLGCGAGTPEWAALLYYGPFIVIFQFGWAATQIAHLSLIPELVTNDHEKVELTALRYAFTVVANITVYGAAWLLLRLQGSPHMDVARDVRDQLGVQDVRVFQNLSLLVVGVGAIFSLLFHVGTREGRRPRAEEPDEHSPLLAPPTAQPLLLWKHWLREPAFYQVGLLYMSTRLIVNLSQTYIAMYLTYSLNLPKKFIATIPLVMYVSGFCSSFLMKPVNKCIGRNLTYFAGLLVILAFAAWVALADRLGVAVYVAAVLLGTGCATILVTSLAMTADLIGPHTHSGAFVYGAMSFSDKVANGLAVMAIQSLHPCSLELCCRACVGFYHWVMVAVTGGVGVAATLCLCSLLIWPIRLRSWDPGA
;
A
#
# COMPACT_ATOMS: atom_id res chain seq x y z
N MET A 1 1.92 10.63 -38.24
CA MET A 1 1.27 9.36 -37.85
C MET A 1 1.14 9.31 -36.33
N PRO A 2 -0.06 9.42 -35.74
CA PRO A 2 -0.23 9.14 -34.32
C PRO A 2 -0.16 7.62 -34.11
N ARG A 3 0.69 7.17 -33.19
CA ARG A 3 0.79 5.75 -32.79
C ARG A 3 -0.59 5.23 -32.38
N PRO A 4 -0.99 4.00 -32.75
CA PRO A 4 -2.22 3.41 -32.23
C PRO A 4 -2.13 3.36 -30.70
N ARG A 5 -3.06 4.02 -30.00
CA ARG A 5 -3.16 3.95 -28.55
C ARG A 5 -3.50 2.49 -28.19
N THR A 6 -2.57 1.80 -27.54
CA THR A 6 -2.78 0.45 -26.98
C THR A 6 -4.05 0.45 -26.11
N SER A 7 -4.92 -0.54 -26.28
CA SER A 7 -6.15 -0.64 -25.50
C SER A 7 -5.82 -0.91 -24.02
N SER A 8 -6.63 -0.37 -23.10
CA SER A 8 -6.45 -0.56 -21.65
C SER A 8 -6.36 -2.05 -21.30
N ARG A 9 -7.17 -2.90 -21.93
CA ARG A 9 -7.11 -4.37 -21.76
C ARG A 9 -5.80 -4.99 -22.22
N GLU A 10 -5.16 -4.46 -23.25
CA GLU A 10 -3.84 -4.97 -23.70
C GLU A 10 -2.75 -4.66 -22.66
N ILE A 11 -2.78 -3.45 -22.09
CA ILE A 11 -1.87 -3.05 -21.01
C ILE A 11 -2.11 -3.92 -19.77
N ALA A 12 -3.37 -4.14 -19.40
CA ALA A 12 -3.74 -5.05 -18.30
C ALA A 12 -3.22 -6.46 -18.57
N ARG A 13 -3.40 -7.01 -19.78
CA ARG A 13 -2.94 -8.36 -20.13
C ARG A 13 -1.43 -8.50 -19.99
N LYS A 14 -0.66 -7.54 -20.52
CA LYS A 14 0.80 -7.53 -20.38
C LYS A 14 1.21 -7.44 -18.91
N GLY A 15 0.55 -6.57 -18.14
CA GLY A 15 0.79 -6.44 -16.71
C GLY A 15 0.52 -7.73 -15.93
N THR A 16 -0.58 -8.43 -16.23
CA THR A 16 -0.93 -9.73 -15.64
C THR A 16 0.17 -10.75 -15.93
N VAL A 17 0.62 -10.87 -17.18
CA VAL A 17 1.70 -11.81 -17.55
C VAL A 17 2.98 -11.51 -16.78
N CYS A 18 3.37 -10.23 -16.65
CA CYS A 18 4.52 -9.84 -15.85
C CYS A 18 4.38 -10.29 -14.39
N VAL A 19 3.21 -10.12 -13.76
CA VAL A 19 2.96 -10.55 -12.37
C VAL A 19 3.04 -12.07 -12.24
N LEU A 20 2.38 -12.82 -13.15
CA LEU A 20 2.37 -14.29 -13.12
C LEU A 20 3.78 -14.88 -13.24
N LEU A 21 4.64 -14.28 -14.07
CA LEU A 21 5.99 -14.77 -14.30
C LEU A 21 7.01 -14.34 -13.26
N SER A 22 6.74 -13.30 -12.47
CA SER A 22 7.72 -12.75 -11.51
C SER A 22 7.40 -13.09 -10.06
N PHE A 23 6.13 -13.05 -9.65
CA PHE A 23 5.74 -13.17 -8.25
C PHE A 23 6.11 -14.51 -7.60
N PRO A 24 5.97 -15.68 -8.26
CA PRO A 24 6.40 -16.95 -7.70
C PRO A 24 7.90 -16.99 -7.37
N PHE A 25 8.74 -16.34 -8.20
CA PHE A 25 10.20 -16.34 -8.02
C PHE A 25 10.65 -15.42 -6.87
N ILE A 26 9.86 -14.41 -6.52
CA ILE A 26 10.14 -13.54 -5.35
C ILE A 26 10.08 -14.35 -4.04
N PHE A 27 9.22 -15.38 -3.97
CA PHE A 27 9.03 -16.22 -2.79
C PHE A 27 9.71 -17.59 -2.89
N SER A 28 10.30 -17.92 -4.05
CA SER A 28 11.07 -19.16 -4.24
C SER A 28 12.52 -18.95 -3.81
N PRO A 29 13.25 -20.00 -3.38
CA PRO A 29 14.65 -19.85 -3.01
C PRO A 29 15.42 -19.54 -4.29
N CYS A 30 16.39 -18.64 -4.22
CA CYS A 30 17.16 -18.33 -5.41
C CYS A 30 17.90 -19.56 -5.95
N LEU A 31 17.77 -19.79 -7.25
CA LEU A 31 18.34 -20.96 -7.94
C LEU A 31 19.86 -20.92 -7.84
N GLY A 32 20.45 -21.89 -7.14
CA GLY A 32 21.90 -22.00 -6.94
C GLY A 32 22.47 -21.18 -5.77
N CYS A 33 21.61 -20.53 -4.96
CA CYS A 33 22.05 -19.93 -3.71
C CYS A 33 22.20 -20.98 -2.60
N GLY A 34 23.27 -20.86 -1.81
CA GLY A 34 23.53 -21.69 -0.63
C GLY A 34 23.81 -20.84 0.60
N ALA A 35 24.22 -21.49 1.70
CA ALA A 35 24.48 -20.81 2.98
C ALA A 35 25.63 -19.78 2.94
N GLY A 36 26.50 -19.82 1.92
CA GLY A 36 27.62 -18.89 1.75
C GLY A 36 27.42 -17.83 0.67
N THR A 37 26.21 -17.69 0.11
CA THR A 37 25.95 -16.71 -0.95
C THR A 37 25.88 -15.30 -0.36
N PRO A 38 26.69 -14.34 -0.86
CA PRO A 38 26.68 -12.98 -0.33
C PRO A 38 25.37 -12.25 -0.65
N GLU A 39 24.95 -11.33 0.22
CA GLU A 39 23.66 -10.63 0.12
C GLU A 39 23.49 -9.85 -1.20
N TRP A 40 24.57 -9.28 -1.75
CA TRP A 40 24.52 -8.57 -3.04
C TRP A 40 24.13 -9.48 -4.21
N ALA A 41 24.48 -10.78 -4.13
CA ALA A 41 24.10 -11.75 -5.17
C ALA A 41 22.61 -12.09 -5.09
N ALA A 42 22.05 -12.17 -3.87
CA ALA A 42 20.62 -12.28 -3.68
C ALA A 42 19.88 -11.05 -4.22
N LEU A 43 20.41 -9.84 -3.96
CA LEU A 43 19.86 -8.60 -4.51
C LEU A 43 19.86 -8.61 -6.05
N LEU A 44 20.94 -9.06 -6.68
CA LEU A 44 21.06 -9.16 -8.13
C LEU A 44 20.08 -10.18 -8.72
N TYR A 45 19.82 -11.29 -8.00
CA TYR A 45 18.88 -12.32 -8.43
C TYR A 45 17.43 -11.88 -8.31
N TYR A 46 17.00 -11.36 -7.15
CA TYR A 46 15.61 -10.98 -6.91
C TYR A 46 15.25 -9.63 -7.53
N GLY A 47 16.22 -8.73 -7.73
CA GLY A 47 16.02 -7.38 -8.25
C GLY A 47 15.22 -7.33 -9.55
N PRO A 48 15.62 -8.05 -10.62
CA PRO A 48 14.87 -8.08 -11.89
C PRO A 48 13.42 -8.56 -11.72
N PHE A 49 13.19 -9.60 -10.92
CA PHE A 49 11.82 -10.10 -10.66
C PHE A 49 10.96 -9.07 -9.95
N ILE A 50 11.51 -8.38 -8.93
CA ILE A 50 10.80 -7.31 -8.22
C ILE A 50 10.49 -6.15 -9.17
N VAL A 51 11.42 -5.73 -10.04
CA VAL A 51 11.18 -4.66 -11.01
C VAL A 51 10.06 -5.03 -11.99
N ILE A 52 10.09 -6.25 -12.54
CA ILE A 52 9.05 -6.75 -13.45
C ILE A 52 7.70 -6.83 -12.73
N PHE A 53 7.67 -7.32 -11.48
CA PHE A 53 6.47 -7.38 -10.67
C PHE A 53 5.86 -5.99 -10.44
N GLN A 54 6.68 -5.01 -10.03
CA GLN A 54 6.22 -3.64 -9.76
C GLN A 54 5.67 -2.97 -11.01
N PHE A 55 6.30 -3.20 -12.18
CA PHE A 55 5.78 -2.71 -13.46
C PHE A 55 4.46 -3.40 -13.83
N GLY A 56 4.40 -4.73 -13.68
CA GLY A 56 3.20 -5.52 -13.98
C GLY A 56 1.99 -5.14 -13.12
N TRP A 57 2.22 -4.95 -11.81
CA TRP A 57 1.23 -4.50 -10.84
C TRP A 57 0.72 -3.09 -11.15
N ALA A 58 1.63 -2.14 -11.44
CA ALA A 58 1.23 -0.79 -11.81
C ALA A 58 0.45 -0.75 -13.13
N ALA A 59 0.89 -1.51 -14.14
CA ALA A 59 0.23 -1.59 -15.44
C ALA A 59 -1.19 -2.13 -15.33
N THR A 60 -1.40 -3.23 -14.59
CA THR A 60 -2.74 -3.78 -14.33
C THR A 60 -3.61 -2.79 -13.54
N GLN A 61 -3.08 -2.18 -12.47
CA GLN A 61 -3.85 -1.25 -11.65
C GLN A 61 -4.33 -0.02 -12.43
N ILE A 62 -3.46 0.58 -13.24
CA ILE A 62 -3.78 1.78 -14.03
C ILE A 62 -4.75 1.41 -15.15
N ALA A 63 -4.52 0.30 -15.85
CA ALA A 63 -5.40 -0.17 -16.92
C ALA A 63 -6.82 -0.47 -16.42
N HIS A 64 -6.96 -1.06 -15.22
CA HIS A 64 -8.28 -1.26 -14.62
C HIS A 64 -8.96 0.07 -14.25
N LEU A 65 -8.21 1.05 -13.73
CA LEU A 65 -8.76 2.38 -13.40
C LEU A 65 -9.25 3.12 -14.64
N SER A 66 -8.52 3.05 -15.76
CA SER A 66 -8.91 3.70 -17.01
C SER A 66 -10.07 3.01 -17.70
N LEU A 67 -10.30 1.72 -17.44
CA LEU A 67 -11.38 0.95 -18.05
C LEU A 67 -12.75 1.19 -17.39
N ILE A 68 -12.79 1.51 -16.08
CA ILE A 68 -14.05 1.77 -15.34
C ILE A 68 -14.95 2.81 -16.04
N PRO A 69 -14.47 4.02 -16.40
CA PRO A 69 -15.32 5.01 -17.08
C PRO A 69 -15.67 4.61 -18.52
N GLU A 70 -14.96 3.66 -19.13
CA GLU A 70 -15.26 3.14 -20.47
C GLU A 70 -16.34 2.04 -20.45
N LEU A 71 -16.44 1.29 -19.35
CA LEU A 71 -17.44 0.22 -19.16
C LEU A 71 -18.81 0.75 -18.73
N VAL A 72 -18.84 1.95 -18.16
CA VAL A 72 -19.99 2.47 -17.43
C VAL A 72 -20.31 3.89 -17.87
N THR A 73 -21.57 4.13 -18.28
CA THR A 73 -22.02 5.43 -18.78
C THR A 73 -22.45 6.39 -17.68
N ASN A 74 -23.00 5.87 -16.57
CA ASN A 74 -23.52 6.65 -15.46
C ASN A 74 -22.47 6.88 -14.36
N ASP A 75 -22.38 8.10 -13.82
CA ASP A 75 -21.45 8.42 -12.73
C ASP A 75 -21.76 7.67 -11.43
N HIS A 76 -23.04 7.36 -11.16
CA HIS A 76 -23.42 6.54 -10.02
C HIS A 76 -22.81 5.14 -10.11
N GLU A 77 -22.95 4.48 -11.26
CA GLU A 77 -22.40 3.14 -11.51
C GLU A 77 -20.87 3.14 -11.50
N LYS A 78 -20.21 4.23 -11.93
CA LYS A 78 -18.73 4.36 -11.85
C LYS A 78 -18.25 4.35 -10.39
N VAL A 79 -18.96 5.08 -9.52
CA VAL A 79 -18.66 5.11 -8.07
C VAL A 79 -18.90 3.73 -7.46
N GLU A 80 -19.98 3.05 -7.83
CA GLU A 80 -20.31 1.71 -7.35
C GLU A 80 -19.27 0.67 -7.78
N LEU A 81 -18.92 0.63 -9.07
CA LEU A 81 -17.91 -0.30 -9.59
C LEU A 81 -16.53 -0.07 -8.96
N THR A 82 -16.18 1.20 -8.73
CA THR A 82 -14.96 1.58 -8.00
C THR A 82 -15.01 1.10 -6.55
N ALA A 83 -16.13 1.25 -5.86
CA ALA A 83 -16.30 0.77 -4.49
C ALA A 83 -16.20 -0.76 -4.40
N LEU A 84 -16.86 -1.50 -5.31
CA LEU A 84 -16.79 -2.96 -5.39
C LEU A 84 -15.34 -3.42 -5.59
N ARG A 85 -14.58 -2.80 -6.49
CA ARG A 85 -13.16 -3.12 -6.70
C ARG A 85 -12.33 -2.99 -5.42
N TYR A 86 -12.53 -1.91 -4.66
CA TYR A 86 -11.83 -1.73 -3.38
C TYR A 86 -12.27 -2.77 -2.34
N ALA A 87 -13.56 -3.10 -2.27
CA ALA A 87 -14.07 -4.14 -1.39
C ALA A 87 -13.43 -5.51 -1.71
N PHE A 88 -13.35 -5.89 -2.99
CA PHE A 88 -12.69 -7.14 -3.41
C PHE A 88 -11.19 -7.15 -3.10
N THR A 89 -10.52 -6.00 -3.09
CA THR A 89 -9.11 -5.90 -2.65
C THR A 89 -8.97 -6.24 -1.16
N VAL A 90 -9.91 -5.79 -0.32
CA VAL A 90 -9.94 -6.14 1.11
C VAL A 90 -10.24 -7.62 1.31
N VAL A 91 -11.21 -8.17 0.60
CA VAL A 91 -11.54 -9.60 0.63
C VAL A 91 -10.33 -10.44 0.22
N ALA A 92 -9.59 -10.03 -0.81
CA ALA A 92 -8.36 -10.69 -1.23
C ALA A 92 -7.31 -10.70 -0.10
N ASN A 93 -7.07 -9.57 0.56
CA ASN A 93 -6.14 -9.50 1.71
C ASN A 93 -6.57 -10.45 2.85
N ILE A 94 -7.85 -10.42 3.23
CA ILE A 94 -8.41 -11.32 4.25
C ILE A 94 -8.20 -12.79 3.87
N THR A 95 -8.45 -13.13 2.60
CA THR A 95 -8.28 -14.50 2.08
C THR A 95 -6.82 -14.94 2.13
N VAL A 96 -5.87 -14.07 1.80
CA VAL A 96 -4.42 -14.37 1.87
C VAL A 96 -3.99 -14.66 3.31
N TYR A 97 -4.40 -13.82 4.28
CA TYR A 97 -4.07 -14.07 5.69
C TYR A 97 -4.78 -15.30 6.24
N GLY A 98 -6.02 -15.56 5.84
CA GLY A 98 -6.74 -16.79 6.20
C GLY A 98 -6.05 -18.04 5.66
N ALA A 99 -5.60 -18.01 4.40
CA ALA A 99 -4.82 -19.10 3.79
C ALA A 99 -3.47 -19.29 4.48
N ALA A 100 -2.74 -18.20 4.78
CA ALA A 100 -1.48 -18.25 5.51
C ALA A 100 -1.66 -18.88 6.90
N TRP A 101 -2.71 -18.49 7.63
CA TRP A 101 -3.06 -19.05 8.92
C TRP A 101 -3.34 -20.56 8.83
N LEU A 102 -4.13 -20.97 7.83
CA LEU A 102 -4.47 -22.37 7.61
C LEU A 102 -3.22 -23.20 7.29
N LEU A 103 -2.35 -22.72 6.40
CA LEU A 103 -1.13 -23.44 6.03
C LEU A 103 -0.16 -23.56 7.21
N LEU A 104 0.02 -22.51 8.01
CA LEU A 104 0.84 -22.54 9.23
C LEU A 104 0.24 -23.46 10.31
N ARG A 105 -1.09 -23.56 10.40
CA ARG A 105 -1.79 -24.51 11.30
C ARG A 105 -1.56 -25.96 10.89
N LEU A 106 -1.71 -26.25 9.60
CA LEU A 106 -1.61 -27.62 9.07
C LEU A 106 -0.19 -28.19 9.20
N GLN A 107 0.84 -27.36 9.18
CA GLN A 107 2.21 -27.80 9.50
C GLN A 107 2.49 -27.94 11.00
N GLY A 108 1.68 -27.32 11.86
CA GLY A 108 1.87 -27.27 13.31
C GLY A 108 1.27 -28.43 14.13
N SER A 109 0.89 -29.57 13.54
CA SER A 109 0.28 -30.71 14.25
C SER A 109 0.53 -32.05 13.54
N PRO A 110 0.58 -33.22 14.23
CA PRO A 110 1.50 -33.65 15.27
C PRO A 110 2.21 -34.95 14.82
N HIS A 111 3.37 -34.85 14.18
CA HIS A 111 4.26 -36.01 14.08
C HIS A 111 5.60 -35.65 14.73
N MET A 112 5.85 -36.33 15.85
CA MET A 112 7.06 -36.35 16.66
C MET A 112 7.14 -35.28 17.77
N ASP A 113 6.31 -35.49 18.80
CA ASP A 113 6.68 -35.15 20.18
C ASP A 113 7.94 -35.94 20.56
N VAL A 114 9.14 -35.33 20.48
CA VAL A 114 10.30 -35.46 21.40
C VAL A 114 11.35 -34.42 20.95
N ALA A 115 11.25 -33.19 21.45
CA ALA A 115 12.30 -32.13 21.54
C ALA A 115 11.68 -30.71 21.47
N ARG A 116 10.65 -30.44 22.28
CA ARG A 116 10.06 -29.11 22.42
C ARG A 116 10.91 -28.26 23.37
N ASP A 117 12.01 -27.70 22.87
CA ASP A 117 12.56 -26.44 23.40
C ASP A 117 13.38 -25.63 22.36
N VAL A 118 13.02 -25.73 21.07
CA VAL A 118 13.45 -24.77 20.06
C VAL A 118 12.23 -23.99 19.63
N ARG A 119 12.11 -22.80 20.23
CA ARG A 119 11.17 -21.71 19.94
C ARG A 119 10.49 -21.81 18.57
N ASP A 120 9.16 -21.75 18.60
CA ASP A 120 8.23 -21.64 17.47
C ASP A 120 8.41 -20.31 16.71
N GLN A 121 9.63 -20.02 16.25
CA GLN A 121 10.05 -18.80 15.55
C GLN A 121 10.13 -19.07 14.04
N LEU A 122 9.80 -18.05 13.24
CA LEU A 122 9.87 -18.09 11.77
C LEU A 122 11.27 -18.50 11.33
N GLY A 123 11.38 -19.55 10.53
CA GLY A 123 12.67 -20.11 10.12
C GLY A 123 12.71 -20.53 8.65
N VAL A 124 13.88 -20.97 8.20
CA VAL A 124 14.11 -21.45 6.82
C VAL A 124 13.16 -22.61 6.45
N GLN A 125 12.69 -23.37 7.44
CA GLN A 125 11.71 -24.45 7.26
C GLN A 125 10.34 -23.95 6.77
N ASP A 126 9.96 -22.71 7.09
CA ASP A 126 8.68 -22.11 6.70
C ASP A 126 8.70 -21.61 5.24
N VAL A 127 9.86 -21.60 4.57
CA VAL A 127 10.02 -21.13 3.18
C VAL A 127 9.08 -21.87 2.21
N ARG A 128 8.87 -23.18 2.42
CA ARG A 128 7.92 -23.97 1.61
C ARG A 128 6.47 -23.54 1.81
N VAL A 129 6.10 -23.04 3.00
CA VAL A 129 4.76 -22.49 3.26
C VAL A 129 4.54 -21.25 2.42
N PHE A 130 5.49 -20.32 2.46
CA PHE A 130 5.37 -19.06 1.74
C PHE A 130 5.39 -19.27 0.23
N GLN A 131 6.11 -20.27 -0.27
CA GLN A 131 6.04 -20.70 -1.68
C GLN A 131 4.67 -21.23 -2.05
N ASN A 132 4.14 -22.19 -1.29
CA ASN A 132 2.81 -22.74 -1.54
C ASN A 132 1.73 -21.67 -1.47
N LEU A 133 1.86 -20.73 -0.53
CA LEU A 133 0.98 -19.57 -0.41
C LEU A 133 1.10 -18.66 -1.65
N SER A 134 2.31 -18.34 -2.10
CA SER A 134 2.55 -17.54 -3.30
C SER A 134 1.93 -18.18 -4.55
N LEU A 135 2.14 -19.49 -4.74
CA LEU A 135 1.57 -20.25 -5.86
C LEU A 135 0.04 -20.29 -5.80
N LEU A 136 -0.55 -20.48 -4.61
CA LEU A 136 -1.99 -20.44 -4.42
C LEU A 136 -2.58 -19.07 -4.81
N VAL A 137 -1.96 -17.98 -4.33
CA VAL A 137 -2.40 -16.61 -4.60
C VAL A 137 -2.28 -16.27 -6.08
N VAL A 138 -1.17 -16.65 -6.72
CA VAL A 138 -0.96 -16.47 -8.17
C VAL A 138 -1.96 -17.30 -8.98
N GLY A 139 -2.24 -18.54 -8.57
CA GLY A 139 -3.21 -19.41 -9.22
C GLY A 139 -4.63 -18.85 -9.16
N VAL A 140 -5.09 -18.46 -7.97
CA VAL A 140 -6.42 -17.83 -7.79
C VAL A 140 -6.48 -16.51 -8.58
N GLY A 141 -5.44 -15.67 -8.51
CA GLY A 141 -5.33 -14.44 -9.28
C GLY A 141 -5.40 -14.67 -10.79
N ALA A 142 -4.72 -15.69 -11.31
CA ALA A 142 -4.73 -16.06 -12.73
C ALA A 142 -6.14 -16.44 -13.20
N ILE A 143 -6.90 -17.19 -12.39
CA ILE A 143 -8.29 -17.57 -12.70
C ILE A 143 -9.15 -16.30 -12.82
N PHE A 144 -9.12 -15.41 -11.82
CA PHE A 144 -9.89 -14.17 -11.87
C PHE A 144 -9.46 -13.23 -13.00
N SER A 145 -8.16 -13.13 -13.28
CA SER A 145 -7.65 -12.37 -14.42
C SER A 145 -8.10 -12.97 -15.75
N LEU A 146 -8.15 -14.29 -15.89
CA LEU A 146 -8.67 -14.96 -17.08
C LEU A 146 -10.17 -14.67 -17.24
N LEU A 147 -10.96 -14.80 -16.18
CA LEU A 147 -12.39 -14.47 -16.19
C LEU A 147 -12.62 -13.01 -16.60
N PHE A 148 -11.84 -12.08 -16.04
CA PHE A 148 -11.88 -10.67 -16.44
C PHE A 148 -11.54 -10.49 -17.92
N HIS A 149 -10.44 -11.07 -18.39
CA HIS A 149 -10.01 -10.93 -19.78
C HIS A 149 -10.90 -11.65 -20.77
N VAL A 150 -11.65 -12.69 -20.39
CA VAL A 150 -12.62 -13.36 -21.29
C VAL A 150 -13.98 -12.65 -21.25
N GLY A 151 -14.45 -12.29 -20.06
CA GLY A 151 -15.77 -11.74 -19.82
C GLY A 151 -15.94 -10.27 -20.19
N THR A 152 -14.88 -9.45 -20.13
CA THR A 152 -14.97 -8.03 -20.46
C THR A 152 -14.81 -7.81 -21.97
N ARG A 153 -15.91 -7.37 -22.61
CA ARG A 153 -15.87 -6.85 -23.98
C ARG A 153 -15.68 -5.34 -23.92
N GLU A 154 -14.54 -4.84 -24.41
CA GLU A 154 -14.40 -3.41 -24.70
C GLU A 154 -15.32 -3.08 -25.88
N GLY A 155 -16.24 -2.13 -25.71
CA GLY A 155 -16.93 -1.54 -26.84
C GLY A 155 -15.90 -0.96 -27.81
N ARG A 156 -16.04 -1.23 -29.12
CA ARG A 156 -15.28 -0.49 -30.13
C ARG A 156 -15.51 0.99 -29.85
N ARG A 157 -14.44 1.75 -29.58
CA ARG A 157 -14.52 3.22 -29.55
C ARG A 157 -15.35 3.65 -30.77
N PRO A 158 -16.42 4.45 -30.61
CA PRO A 158 -16.78 5.35 -31.69
C PRO A 158 -15.49 6.07 -32.03
N ARG A 159 -15.04 5.94 -33.28
CA ARG A 159 -13.98 6.77 -33.83
C ARG A 159 -14.28 8.18 -33.33
N ALA A 160 -13.34 8.82 -32.62
CA ALA A 160 -13.51 10.21 -32.23
C ALA A 160 -14.02 10.92 -33.49
N GLU A 161 -15.27 11.37 -33.46
CA GLU A 161 -15.80 12.17 -34.56
C GLU A 161 -14.77 13.27 -34.75
N GLU A 162 -14.26 13.37 -35.98
CA GLU A 162 -13.54 14.57 -36.37
C GLU A 162 -14.43 15.74 -35.96
N PRO A 163 -13.88 16.77 -35.29
CA PRO A 163 -14.70 17.89 -34.85
C PRO A 163 -15.46 18.41 -36.07
N ASP A 164 -16.79 18.28 -36.02
CA ASP A 164 -17.68 18.79 -37.05
C ASP A 164 -17.32 20.25 -37.30
N GLU A 165 -17.18 20.64 -38.57
CA GLU A 165 -16.80 21.99 -39.02
C GLU A 165 -17.78 23.09 -38.53
N HIS A 166 -18.86 22.70 -37.85
CA HIS A 166 -19.89 23.57 -37.28
C HIS A 166 -19.88 23.66 -35.75
N SER A 167 -18.85 23.12 -35.07
CA SER A 167 -18.68 23.36 -33.62
C SER A 167 -18.35 24.85 -33.38
N PRO A 168 -19.12 25.60 -32.55
CA PRO A 168 -18.87 27.02 -32.34
C PRO A 168 -17.45 27.22 -31.79
N LEU A 169 -16.64 28.04 -32.49
CA LEU A 169 -15.25 28.39 -32.16
C LEU A 169 -15.05 29.11 -30.82
N LEU A 170 -16.13 29.30 -30.06
CA LEU A 170 -16.12 29.89 -28.73
C LEU A 170 -16.23 28.77 -27.70
N ALA A 171 -15.07 28.22 -27.31
CA ALA A 171 -14.95 27.57 -26.02
C ALA A 171 -15.44 28.54 -24.93
N PRO A 172 -16.22 28.09 -23.92
CA PRO A 172 -16.61 28.95 -22.82
C PRO A 172 -15.36 29.56 -22.14
N PRO A 173 -15.43 30.82 -21.66
CA PRO A 173 -14.27 31.59 -21.17
C PRO A 173 -13.67 31.09 -19.84
N THR A 174 -13.83 29.81 -19.52
CA THR A 174 -13.23 29.15 -18.35
C THR A 174 -12.27 28.05 -18.78
N ALA A 175 -11.40 28.33 -19.75
CA ALA A 175 -10.15 27.59 -19.87
C ALA A 175 -9.27 27.96 -18.67
N GLN A 176 -9.57 27.37 -17.50
CA GLN A 176 -8.68 27.50 -16.34
C GLN A 176 -7.26 27.11 -16.78
N PRO A 177 -6.23 27.90 -16.47
CA PRO A 177 -4.88 27.62 -16.90
C PRO A 177 -4.48 26.24 -16.36
N LEU A 178 -4.37 25.26 -17.26
CA LEU A 178 -3.94 23.91 -16.91
C LEU A 178 -2.49 23.99 -16.43
N LEU A 179 -2.27 23.74 -15.14
CA LEU A 179 -0.93 23.72 -14.55
C LEU A 179 -0.05 22.70 -15.28
N LEU A 180 1.00 23.20 -15.93
CA LEU A 180 2.03 22.36 -16.56
C LEU A 180 2.77 21.57 -15.46
N TRP A 181 3.24 20.36 -15.74
CA TRP A 181 3.96 19.50 -14.77
C TRP A 181 5.12 20.23 -14.05
N LYS A 182 5.80 21.15 -14.74
CA LYS A 182 6.90 21.96 -14.16
C LYS A 182 6.44 22.91 -13.06
N HIS A 183 5.21 23.40 -13.14
CA HIS A 183 4.68 24.37 -12.18
C HIS A 183 4.37 23.70 -10.83
N TRP A 184 4.02 22.42 -10.82
CA TRP A 184 3.84 21.64 -9.59
C TRP A 184 5.09 21.63 -8.70
N LEU A 185 6.28 21.60 -9.31
CA LEU A 185 7.55 21.62 -8.58
C LEU A 185 7.84 22.97 -7.89
N ARG A 186 7.11 24.03 -8.22
CA ARG A 186 7.23 25.34 -7.57
C ARG A 186 6.18 25.56 -6.49
N GLU A 187 5.15 24.72 -6.45
CA GLU A 187 4.01 24.92 -5.57
C GLU A 187 4.29 24.35 -4.16
N PRO A 188 4.21 25.14 -3.08
CA PRO A 188 4.48 24.63 -1.73
C PRO A 188 3.47 23.57 -1.28
N ALA A 189 2.21 23.69 -1.71
CA ALA A 189 1.16 22.72 -1.39
C ALA A 189 1.47 21.31 -1.92
N PHE A 190 2.21 21.21 -3.04
CA PHE A 190 2.67 19.94 -3.60
C PHE A 190 3.61 19.21 -2.62
N TYR A 191 4.56 19.92 -2.02
CA TYR A 191 5.51 19.34 -1.07
C TYR A 191 4.85 19.04 0.28
N GLN A 192 3.94 19.88 0.76
CA GLN A 192 3.22 19.64 2.00
C GLN A 192 2.36 18.38 1.93
N VAL A 193 1.50 18.28 0.91
CA VAL A 193 0.64 17.09 0.70
C VAL A 193 1.49 15.86 0.35
N GLY A 194 2.57 16.04 -0.42
CA GLY A 194 3.50 14.97 -0.75
C GLY A 194 4.22 14.40 0.48
N LEU A 195 4.67 15.25 1.40
CA LEU A 195 5.29 14.85 2.66
C LEU A 195 4.27 14.14 3.58
N LEU A 196 3.04 14.64 3.65
CA LEU A 196 1.96 14.00 4.40
C LEU A 196 1.64 12.61 3.85
N TYR A 197 1.50 12.50 2.53
CA TYR A 197 1.28 11.24 1.82
C TYR A 197 2.43 10.26 2.06
N MET A 198 3.68 10.70 1.92
CA MET A 198 4.86 9.88 2.15
C MET A 198 4.92 9.39 3.60
N SER A 199 4.74 10.28 4.58
CA SER A 199 4.76 9.93 6.00
C SER A 199 3.64 8.94 6.36
N THR A 200 2.45 9.14 5.81
CA THR A 200 1.32 8.22 5.95
C THR A 200 1.69 6.82 5.44
N ARG A 201 2.21 6.74 4.21
CA ARG A 201 2.62 5.48 3.59
C ARG A 201 3.74 4.81 4.37
N LEU A 202 4.68 5.59 4.91
CA LEU A 202 5.77 5.09 5.74
C LEU A 202 5.24 4.43 7.02
N ILE A 203 4.33 5.09 7.74
CA ILE A 203 3.68 4.52 8.93
C ILE A 203 2.97 3.21 8.58
N VAL A 204 2.11 3.22 7.57
CA VAL A 204 1.29 2.05 7.19
C VAL A 204 2.16 0.89 6.73
N ASN A 205 3.08 1.12 5.79
CA ASN A 205 3.87 0.06 5.18
C ASN A 205 4.88 -0.54 6.17
N LEU A 206 5.60 0.29 6.94
CA LEU A 206 6.59 -0.21 7.88
C LEU A 206 5.92 -0.90 9.07
N SER A 207 4.81 -0.36 9.60
CA SER A 207 4.08 -1.04 10.67
C SER A 207 3.54 -2.40 10.22
N GLN A 208 3.03 -2.52 9.00
CA GLN A 208 2.60 -3.80 8.42
C GLN A 208 3.76 -4.76 8.14
N THR A 209 4.93 -4.25 7.74
CA THR A 209 6.11 -5.09 7.46
C THR A 209 6.71 -5.65 8.75
N TYR A 210 6.85 -4.82 9.78
CA TYR A 210 7.53 -5.19 11.03
C TYR A 210 6.60 -5.79 12.10
N ILE A 211 5.28 -5.78 11.92
CA ILE A 211 4.33 -6.36 12.90
C ILE A 211 4.65 -7.83 13.18
N ALA A 212 4.98 -8.64 12.16
CA ALA A 212 5.29 -10.05 12.34
C ALA A 212 6.56 -10.24 13.20
N MET A 213 7.58 -9.42 12.97
CA MET A 213 8.83 -9.43 13.73
C MET A 213 8.60 -8.98 15.18
N TYR A 214 7.80 -7.92 15.38
CA TYR A 214 7.41 -7.46 16.71
C TYR A 214 6.64 -8.53 17.51
N LEU A 215 5.66 -9.20 16.90
CA LEU A 215 4.89 -10.26 17.56
C LEU A 215 5.78 -11.46 17.94
N THR A 216 6.67 -11.87 17.04
CA THR A 216 7.47 -13.08 17.18
C THR A 216 8.69 -12.88 18.08
N TYR A 217 9.41 -11.78 17.88
CA TYR A 217 10.69 -11.52 18.57
C TYR A 217 10.53 -10.65 19.82
N SER A 218 9.71 -9.60 19.79
CA SER A 218 9.51 -8.74 20.96
C SER A 218 8.50 -9.35 21.95
N LEU A 219 7.32 -9.73 21.47
CA LEU A 219 6.26 -10.29 22.34
C LEU A 219 6.38 -11.80 22.58
N ASN A 220 7.28 -12.49 21.88
CA ASN A 220 7.46 -13.94 21.97
C ASN A 220 6.15 -14.73 21.80
N LEU A 221 5.26 -14.25 20.92
CA LEU A 221 3.98 -14.90 20.65
C LEU A 221 4.16 -16.06 19.64
N PRO A 222 3.37 -17.14 19.75
CA PRO A 222 3.41 -18.25 18.80
C PRO A 222 3.07 -17.83 17.36
N LYS A 223 3.56 -18.59 16.36
CA LYS A 223 3.42 -18.24 14.93
C LYS A 223 1.98 -17.99 14.48
N LYS A 224 0.99 -18.61 15.12
CA LYS A 224 -0.45 -18.41 14.82
C LYS A 224 -0.88 -16.93 14.86
N PHE A 225 -0.22 -16.10 15.66
CA PHE A 225 -0.53 -14.67 15.76
C PHE A 225 -0.05 -13.86 14.55
N ILE A 226 0.93 -14.35 13.78
CA ILE A 226 1.48 -13.68 12.59
C ILE A 226 0.42 -13.50 11.50
N ALA A 227 -0.53 -14.43 11.39
CA ALA A 227 -1.65 -14.29 10.46
C ALA A 227 -2.89 -13.65 11.11
N THR A 228 -3.14 -13.93 12.39
CA THR A 228 -4.35 -13.46 13.08
C THR A 228 -4.33 -11.95 13.33
N ILE A 229 -3.19 -11.38 13.73
CA ILE A 229 -3.10 -9.96 14.08
C ILE A 229 -3.23 -9.05 12.86
N PRO A 230 -2.52 -9.26 11.73
CA PRO A 230 -2.78 -8.51 10.51
C PRO A 230 -4.22 -8.65 10.02
N LEU A 231 -4.82 -9.83 10.13
CA LEU A 231 -6.24 -10.02 9.80
C LEU A 231 -7.14 -9.08 10.61
N VAL A 232 -6.93 -8.99 11.93
CA VAL A 232 -7.67 -8.05 12.81
C VAL A 232 -7.43 -6.60 12.40
N MET A 233 -6.19 -6.22 12.04
CA MET A 233 -5.88 -4.89 11.54
C MET A 233 -6.63 -4.56 10.23
N TYR A 234 -6.70 -5.51 9.29
CA TYR A 234 -7.40 -5.30 8.01
C TYR A 234 -8.91 -5.23 8.19
N VAL A 235 -9.49 -6.10 9.01
CA VAL A 235 -10.93 -6.08 9.33
C VAL A 235 -11.31 -4.78 10.02
N SER A 236 -10.55 -4.35 11.04
CA SER A 236 -10.82 -3.10 11.75
C SER A 236 -10.65 -1.87 10.85
N GLY A 237 -9.63 -1.85 9.98
CA GLY A 237 -9.42 -0.79 9.00
C GLY A 237 -10.54 -0.72 7.94
N PHE A 238 -11.04 -1.87 7.49
CA PHE A 238 -12.18 -1.94 6.58
C PHE A 238 -13.46 -1.43 7.22
N CYS A 239 -13.76 -1.85 8.46
CA CYS A 239 -14.90 -1.33 9.22
C CYS A 239 -14.80 0.19 9.40
N SER A 240 -13.61 0.71 9.75
CA SER A 240 -13.37 2.15 9.87
C SER A 240 -13.66 2.91 8.57
N SER A 241 -13.32 2.32 7.41
CA SER A 241 -13.50 2.94 6.09
C SER A 241 -14.96 3.33 5.78
N PHE A 242 -15.95 2.60 6.32
CA PHE A 242 -17.37 2.96 6.17
C PHE A 242 -17.75 4.21 6.97
N LEU A 243 -17.16 4.40 8.14
CA LEU A 243 -17.40 5.56 9.01
C LEU A 243 -16.67 6.81 8.50
N MET A 244 -15.67 6.66 7.64
CA MET A 244 -14.85 7.80 7.19
C MET A 244 -15.61 8.83 6.37
N LYS A 245 -16.55 8.42 5.52
CA LYS A 245 -17.35 9.36 4.71
C LYS A 245 -18.17 10.32 5.59
N PRO A 246 -19.00 9.85 6.53
CA PRO A 246 -19.75 10.75 7.42
C PRO A 246 -18.83 11.57 8.32
N VAL A 247 -17.75 10.98 8.84
CA VAL A 247 -16.77 11.68 9.69
C VAL A 247 -16.11 12.83 8.91
N ASN A 248 -15.58 12.57 7.72
CA ASN A 248 -14.99 13.61 6.87
C ASN A 248 -15.95 14.75 6.54
N LYS A 249 -17.25 14.46 6.39
CA LYS A 249 -18.29 15.48 6.15
C LYS A 249 -18.59 16.31 7.41
N CYS A 250 -18.51 15.71 8.59
CA CYS A 250 -18.86 16.36 9.85
C CYS A 250 -17.72 17.23 10.40
N ILE A 251 -16.50 16.68 10.47
CA ILE A 251 -15.36 17.33 11.14
C ILE A 251 -14.30 17.86 10.17
N GLY A 252 -14.42 17.57 8.87
CA GLY A 252 -13.45 17.97 7.84
C GLY A 252 -12.24 17.02 7.76
N ARG A 253 -11.56 17.07 6.60
CA ARG A 253 -10.46 16.14 6.27
C ARG A 253 -9.22 16.32 7.17
N ASN A 254 -8.82 17.57 7.43
CA ASN A 254 -7.65 17.83 8.28
C ASN A 254 -7.82 17.29 9.70
N LEU A 255 -9.00 17.49 10.30
CA LEU A 255 -9.30 17.01 11.65
C LEU A 255 -9.49 15.49 11.68
N THR A 256 -10.05 14.89 10.63
CA THR A 256 -10.14 13.43 10.50
C THR A 256 -8.76 12.78 10.42
N TYR A 257 -7.84 13.38 9.65
CA TYR A 257 -6.46 12.92 9.58
C TYR A 257 -5.76 13.06 10.94
N PHE A 258 -5.95 14.18 11.65
CA PHE A 258 -5.43 14.37 13.00
C PHE A 258 -5.98 13.33 14.00
N ALA A 259 -7.29 13.06 13.96
CA ALA A 259 -7.90 12.03 14.80
C ALA A 259 -7.31 10.64 14.54
N GLY A 260 -7.07 10.29 13.26
CA GLY A 260 -6.37 9.06 12.89
C GLY A 260 -4.95 8.99 13.43
N LEU A 261 -4.20 10.09 13.37
CA LEU A 261 -2.87 10.19 13.97
C LEU A 261 -2.91 10.03 15.49
N LEU A 262 -3.87 10.64 16.19
CA LEU A 262 -4.01 10.47 17.64
C LEU A 262 -4.23 9.00 18.03
N VAL A 263 -5.02 8.25 17.26
CA VAL A 263 -5.21 6.82 17.49
C VAL A 263 -3.90 6.04 17.32
N ILE A 264 -3.08 6.38 16.31
CA ILE A 264 -1.77 5.76 16.08
C ILE A 264 -0.77 6.15 17.17
N LEU A 265 -0.76 7.41 17.61
CA LEU A 265 0.09 7.88 18.70
C LEU A 265 -0.30 7.24 20.03
N ALA A 266 -1.60 7.03 20.27
CA ALA A 266 -2.08 6.27 21.43
C ALA A 266 -1.61 4.82 21.38
N PHE A 267 -1.65 4.16 20.21
CA PHE A 267 -1.04 2.85 20.02
C PHE A 267 0.47 2.88 20.30
N ALA A 268 1.21 3.85 19.76
CA ALA A 268 2.65 3.96 19.94
C ALA A 268 3.02 4.18 21.41
N ALA A 269 2.31 5.06 22.12
CA ALA A 269 2.48 5.29 23.55
C ALA A 269 2.13 4.05 24.37
N TRP A 270 1.06 3.35 24.02
CA TRP A 270 0.67 2.11 24.68
C TRP A 270 1.74 1.02 24.52
N VAL A 271 2.25 0.84 23.30
CA VAL A 271 3.34 -0.12 23.04
C VAL A 271 4.59 0.28 23.80
N ALA A 272 4.99 1.55 23.80
CA ALA A 272 6.18 2.04 24.48
C ALA A 272 6.16 1.85 26.00
N LEU A 273 4.96 1.92 26.62
CA LEU A 273 4.79 1.79 28.07
C LEU A 273 4.49 0.35 28.53
N ALA A 274 4.02 -0.51 27.63
CA ALA A 274 3.58 -1.85 27.99
C ALA A 274 4.70 -2.89 27.86
N ASP A 275 5.14 -3.45 29.00
CA ASP A 275 6.12 -4.55 29.03
C ASP A 275 5.55 -5.88 28.52
N ARG A 276 4.23 -6.11 28.66
CA ARG A 276 3.53 -7.31 28.16
C ARG A 276 2.12 -6.97 27.70
N LEU A 277 1.83 -7.17 26.41
CA LEU A 277 0.49 -6.93 25.87
C LEU A 277 -0.48 -8.10 26.06
N GLY A 278 -0.01 -9.36 26.20
CA GLY A 278 -0.89 -10.52 26.38
C GLY A 278 -2.06 -10.54 25.37
N VAL A 279 -3.30 -10.65 25.86
CA VAL A 279 -4.53 -10.60 25.02
C VAL A 279 -4.84 -9.17 24.53
N ALA A 280 -4.32 -8.13 25.18
CA ALA A 280 -4.51 -6.73 24.76
C ALA A 280 -3.84 -6.42 23.41
N VAL A 281 -3.00 -7.32 22.87
CA VAL A 281 -2.45 -7.22 21.51
C VAL A 281 -3.55 -7.12 20.45
N TYR A 282 -4.72 -7.74 20.66
CA TYR A 282 -5.86 -7.63 19.75
C TYR A 282 -6.44 -6.21 19.75
N VAL A 283 -6.52 -5.57 20.91
CA VAL A 283 -6.97 -4.17 21.03
C VAL A 283 -5.96 -3.24 20.36
N ALA A 284 -4.66 -3.46 20.59
CA ALA A 284 -3.60 -2.71 19.94
C ALA A 284 -3.65 -2.86 18.41
N ALA A 285 -3.96 -4.06 17.90
CA ALA A 285 -4.15 -4.31 16.48
C ALA A 285 -5.37 -3.57 15.91
N VAL A 286 -6.47 -3.47 16.67
CA VAL A 286 -7.63 -2.67 16.28
C VAL A 286 -7.29 -1.19 16.21
N LEU A 287 -6.58 -0.65 17.20
CA LEU A 287 -6.13 0.75 17.21
C LEU A 287 -5.22 1.05 16.00
N LEU A 288 -4.21 0.21 15.77
CA LEU A 288 -3.30 0.38 14.65
C LEU A 288 -4.03 0.27 13.30
N GLY A 289 -4.91 -0.72 13.13
CA GLY A 289 -5.68 -0.92 11.90
C GLY A 289 -6.64 0.24 11.59
N THR A 290 -7.41 0.68 12.59
CA THR A 290 -8.35 1.80 12.46
C THR A 290 -7.62 3.13 12.19
N GLY A 291 -6.54 3.41 12.92
CA GLY A 291 -5.70 4.58 12.73
C GLY A 291 -5.06 4.61 11.34
N CYS A 292 -4.39 3.52 10.93
CA CYS A 292 -3.72 3.39 9.63
C CYS A 292 -4.70 3.56 8.45
N ALA A 293 -5.87 2.93 8.51
CA ALA A 293 -6.91 3.12 7.49
C ALA A 293 -7.38 4.57 7.43
N THR A 294 -7.54 5.20 8.60
CA THR A 294 -7.99 6.60 8.70
C THR A 294 -7.02 7.57 8.03
N ILE A 295 -5.74 7.51 8.39
CA ILE A 295 -4.74 8.41 7.80
C ILE A 295 -4.52 8.13 6.31
N LEU A 296 -4.59 6.86 5.88
CA LEU A 296 -4.38 6.47 4.48
C LEU A 296 -5.50 6.96 3.56
N VAL A 297 -6.76 6.72 3.91
CA VAL A 297 -7.90 7.17 3.10
C VAL A 297 -7.94 8.69 3.06
N THR A 298 -7.68 9.35 4.19
CA THR A 298 -7.74 10.80 4.28
C THR A 298 -6.58 11.46 3.51
N SER A 299 -5.36 10.91 3.55
CA SER A 299 -4.25 11.43 2.74
C SER A 299 -4.50 11.28 1.24
N LEU A 300 -5.07 10.16 0.79
CA LEU A 300 -5.50 9.98 -0.60
C LEU A 300 -6.55 11.00 -1.02
N ALA A 301 -7.51 11.30 -0.15
CA ALA A 301 -8.52 12.33 -0.40
C ALA A 301 -7.88 13.73 -0.52
N MET A 302 -6.93 14.08 0.36
CA MET A 302 -6.19 15.34 0.28
C MET A 302 -5.34 15.45 -0.99
N THR A 303 -4.73 14.36 -1.46
CA THR A 303 -4.04 14.31 -2.76
C THR A 303 -5.00 14.55 -3.92
N ALA A 304 -6.20 13.95 -3.89
CA ALA A 304 -7.20 14.17 -4.91
C ALA A 304 -7.70 15.64 -4.91
N ASP A 305 -7.91 16.23 -3.73
CA ASP A 305 -8.28 17.64 -3.59
C ASP A 305 -7.19 18.57 -4.13
N LEU A 306 -5.91 18.26 -3.87
CA LEU A 306 -4.78 19.03 -4.40
C LEU A 306 -4.79 19.06 -5.93
N ILE A 307 -5.03 17.92 -6.58
CA ILE A 307 -5.09 17.82 -8.05
C ILE A 307 -6.30 18.59 -8.58
N GLY A 308 -7.45 18.44 -7.91
CA GLY A 308 -8.70 19.16 -8.22
C GLY A 308 -9.05 19.10 -9.71
N PRO A 309 -9.29 20.25 -10.37
CA PRO A 309 -9.66 20.30 -11.78
C PRO A 309 -8.49 20.02 -12.75
N HIS A 310 -7.24 20.00 -12.29
CA HIS A 310 -6.05 19.86 -13.13
C HIS A 310 -5.68 18.39 -13.42
N THR A 311 -6.65 17.61 -13.88
CA THR A 311 -6.52 16.16 -14.12
C THR A 311 -5.44 15.80 -15.14
N HIS A 312 -5.13 16.68 -16.09
CA HIS A 312 -4.12 16.48 -17.13
C HIS A 312 -2.69 16.27 -16.55
N SER A 313 -2.36 16.94 -15.45
CA SER A 313 -1.06 16.79 -14.76
C SER A 313 -1.16 15.93 -13.50
N GLY A 314 -2.34 15.39 -13.17
CA GLY A 314 -2.55 14.55 -11.99
C GLY A 314 -1.74 13.25 -12.01
N ALA A 315 -1.50 12.68 -13.19
CA ALA A 315 -0.65 11.49 -13.34
C ALA A 315 0.79 11.75 -12.89
N PHE A 316 1.33 12.95 -13.15
CA PHE A 316 2.66 13.34 -12.66
C PHE A 316 2.67 13.45 -11.13
N VAL A 317 1.63 14.08 -10.54
CA VAL A 317 1.52 14.24 -9.08
C VAL A 317 1.48 12.89 -8.37
N TYR A 318 0.61 11.97 -8.80
CA TYR A 318 0.54 10.61 -8.24
C TYR A 318 1.85 9.84 -8.46
N GLY A 319 2.48 9.99 -9.63
CA GLY A 319 3.76 9.37 -9.94
C GLY A 319 4.89 9.85 -9.02
N ALA A 320 5.01 11.15 -8.81
CA ALA A 320 6.01 11.75 -7.93
C ALA A 320 5.79 11.38 -6.46
N MET A 321 4.54 11.41 -5.98
CA MET A 321 4.20 11.00 -4.61
C MET A 321 4.49 9.51 -4.38
N SER A 322 4.15 8.63 -5.34
CA SER A 322 4.45 7.20 -5.24
C SER A 322 5.93 6.86 -5.51
N PHE A 323 6.69 7.77 -6.13
CA PHE A 323 8.14 7.60 -6.20
C PHE A 323 8.76 7.91 -4.83
N SER A 324 8.36 9.04 -4.23
CA SER A 324 8.83 9.47 -2.91
C SER A 324 8.50 8.44 -1.83
N ASP A 325 7.28 7.87 -1.82
CA ASP A 325 6.90 6.87 -0.83
C ASP A 325 7.74 5.57 -0.92
N LYS A 326 8.01 5.07 -2.13
CA LYS A 326 8.82 3.85 -2.36
C LYS A 326 10.27 4.06 -1.95
N VAL A 327 10.84 5.21 -2.30
CA VAL A 327 12.22 5.55 -1.91
C VAL A 327 12.33 5.67 -0.39
N ALA A 328 11.40 6.41 0.25
CA ALA A 328 11.41 6.57 1.71
C ALA A 328 11.24 5.24 2.45
N ASN A 329 10.32 4.37 2.00
CA ASN A 329 10.15 3.04 2.59
C ASN A 329 11.39 2.17 2.41
N GLY A 330 11.99 2.16 1.21
CA GLY A 330 13.21 1.39 0.94
C GLY A 330 14.39 1.83 1.80
N LEU A 331 14.60 3.14 1.93
CA LEU A 331 15.65 3.70 2.79
C LEU A 331 15.41 3.40 4.26
N ALA A 332 14.17 3.53 4.74
CA ALA A 332 13.83 3.23 6.12
C ALA A 332 14.03 1.74 6.44
N VAL A 333 13.62 0.83 5.56
CA VAL A 333 13.88 -0.61 5.72
C VAL A 333 15.39 -0.86 5.73
N MET A 334 16.16 -0.28 4.80
CA MET A 334 17.62 -0.44 4.77
C MET A 334 18.26 0.04 6.07
N ALA A 335 17.85 1.21 6.58
CA ALA A 335 18.35 1.74 7.84
C ALA A 335 18.02 0.80 9.01
N ILE A 336 16.77 0.35 9.14
CA ILE A 336 16.34 -0.57 10.19
C ILE A 336 17.14 -1.89 10.10
N GLN A 337 17.32 -2.46 8.91
CA GLN A 337 18.08 -3.72 8.78
C GLN A 337 19.58 -3.53 9.03
N SER A 338 20.18 -2.40 8.64
CA SER A 338 21.59 -2.11 8.93
C SER A 338 21.89 -1.91 10.42
N LEU A 339 20.88 -1.49 11.19
CA LEU A 339 20.95 -1.30 12.64
C LEU A 339 20.57 -2.57 13.42
N HIS A 340 20.33 -3.69 12.72
CA HIS A 340 19.98 -4.94 13.36
C HIS A 340 21.13 -5.43 14.27
N PRO A 341 20.90 -5.62 15.58
CA PRO A 341 21.99 -5.77 16.55
C PRO A 341 22.65 -7.15 16.57
N CYS A 342 22.12 -8.14 15.86
CA CYS A 342 22.59 -9.54 15.92
C CYS A 342 23.09 -10.00 14.54
N SER A 343 24.39 -10.25 14.38
CA SER A 343 25.01 -10.62 13.09
C SER A 343 25.18 -12.13 12.85
N LEU A 344 24.93 -12.99 13.85
CA LEU A 344 25.15 -14.45 13.77
C LEU A 344 24.02 -15.35 14.28
N GLU A 345 22.99 -14.82 14.93
CA GLU A 345 21.85 -15.60 15.46
C GLU A 345 20.51 -15.03 15.00
N LEU A 346 19.50 -15.90 14.85
CA LEU A 346 18.15 -15.53 14.39
C LEU A 346 17.48 -14.43 15.24
N CYS A 347 17.83 -14.31 16.53
CA CYS A 347 17.50 -13.15 17.40
C CYS A 347 18.23 -13.26 18.77
N CYS A 348 19.10 -12.31 19.09
CA CYS A 348 19.76 -12.17 20.39
C CYS A 348 18.90 -11.36 21.40
N ARG A 349 19.25 -11.31 22.70
CA ARG A 349 18.46 -10.56 23.72
C ARG A 349 18.20 -9.08 23.34
N ALA A 350 19.13 -8.45 22.61
CA ALA A 350 18.98 -7.08 22.13
C ALA A 350 17.92 -6.92 21.02
N CYS A 351 17.61 -7.98 20.28
CA CYS A 351 16.61 -7.97 19.20
C CYS A 351 15.17 -7.82 19.72
N VAL A 352 14.89 -8.24 20.97
CA VAL A 352 13.59 -8.04 21.64
C VAL A 352 13.26 -6.54 21.76
N GLY A 353 14.19 -5.76 22.32
CA GLY A 353 14.04 -4.32 22.48
C GLY A 353 14.10 -3.58 21.14
N PHE A 354 14.92 -4.06 20.19
CA PHE A 354 15.06 -3.46 18.88
C PHE A 354 13.73 -3.39 18.13
N TYR A 355 13.05 -4.52 17.90
CA TYR A 355 11.79 -4.52 17.15
C TYR A 355 10.64 -3.82 17.90
N HIS A 356 10.70 -3.78 19.24
CA HIS A 356 9.78 -3.01 20.05
C HIS A 356 9.93 -1.51 19.75
N TRP A 357 11.15 -0.98 19.85
CA TRP A 357 11.43 0.44 19.58
C TRP A 357 11.31 0.80 18.09
N VAL A 358 11.55 -0.13 17.17
CA VAL A 358 11.26 0.07 15.75
C VAL A 358 9.76 0.32 15.54
N MET A 359 8.88 -0.48 16.14
CA MET A 359 7.43 -0.26 16.03
C MET A 359 7.01 1.10 16.61
N VAL A 360 7.57 1.49 17.76
CA VAL A 360 7.30 2.80 18.39
C VAL A 360 7.87 3.95 17.54
N ALA A 361 9.08 3.84 17.00
CA ALA A 361 9.69 4.88 16.18
C ALA A 361 8.97 5.07 14.84
N VAL A 362 8.56 3.98 14.20
CA VAL A 362 7.80 3.99 12.94
C VAL A 362 6.42 4.62 13.13
N THR A 363 5.69 4.24 14.18
CA THR A 363 4.31 4.72 14.38
C THR A 363 4.28 6.07 15.10
N GLY A 364 5.06 6.22 16.17
CA GLY A 364 5.16 7.44 16.97
C GLY A 364 6.03 8.51 16.33
N GLY A 365 7.30 8.19 16.01
CA GLY A 365 8.27 9.15 15.47
C GLY A 365 7.83 9.74 14.12
N VAL A 366 7.47 8.89 13.17
CA VAL A 366 6.92 9.35 11.87
C VAL A 366 5.54 10.01 12.07
N GLY A 367 4.74 9.54 13.03
CA GLY A 367 3.46 10.16 13.40
C GLY A 367 3.60 11.61 13.87
N VAL A 368 4.64 11.92 14.65
CA VAL A 368 4.95 13.30 15.06
C VAL A 368 5.36 14.14 13.85
N ALA A 369 6.22 13.62 12.96
CA ALA A 369 6.59 14.31 11.72
C ALA A 369 5.37 14.60 10.83
N ALA A 370 4.45 13.63 10.71
CA ALA A 370 3.19 13.81 10.01
C ALA A 370 2.28 14.85 10.67
N THR A 371 2.29 14.93 12.01
CA THR A 371 1.54 15.95 12.76
C THR A 371 2.09 17.35 12.50
N LEU A 372 3.42 17.53 12.51
CA LEU A 372 4.06 18.80 12.16
C LEU A 372 3.73 19.22 10.73
N CYS A 373 3.75 18.27 9.79
CA CYS A 373 3.33 18.52 8.41
C CYS A 373 1.87 18.94 8.33
N LEU A 374 0.97 18.29 9.08
CA LEU A 374 -0.43 18.66 9.14
C LEU A 374 -0.63 20.06 9.74
N CYS A 375 0.10 20.43 10.78
CA CYS A 375 0.08 21.78 11.34
C CYS A 375 0.47 22.83 10.28
N SER A 376 1.45 22.52 9.42
CA SER A 376 1.83 23.41 8.32
C SER A 376 0.68 23.61 7.30
N LEU A 377 -0.14 22.58 7.07
CA LEU A 377 -1.33 22.66 6.20
C LEU A 377 -2.50 23.42 6.84
N LEU A 378 -2.57 23.46 8.18
CA LEU A 378 -3.55 24.27 8.89
C LEU A 378 -3.19 25.76 8.84
N ILE A 379 -1.89 26.08 8.93
CA ILE A 379 -1.38 27.46 8.85
C ILE A 379 -1.40 27.96 7.40
N TRP A 380 -0.96 27.12 6.45
CA TRP A 380 -0.97 27.42 5.02
C TRP A 380 -1.92 26.46 4.30
N PRO A 381 -3.22 26.78 4.23
CA PRO A 381 -4.21 25.90 3.61
C PRO A 381 -3.87 25.67 2.14
N ILE A 382 -4.32 24.52 1.62
CA ILE A 382 -4.17 24.11 0.23
C ILE A 382 -4.85 25.15 -0.67
N ARG A 383 -4.09 26.16 -1.07
CA ARG A 383 -4.44 27.13 -2.10
C ARG A 383 -3.36 27.05 -3.16
N LEU A 384 -3.74 26.50 -4.31
CA LEU A 384 -2.93 26.62 -5.51
C LEU A 384 -2.81 28.11 -5.82
N ARG A 385 -1.59 28.63 -5.94
CA ARG A 385 -1.37 30.01 -6.36
C ARG A 385 -1.98 30.16 -7.77
N SER A 386 -3.07 30.91 -7.90
CA SER A 386 -3.65 31.24 -9.20
C SER A 386 -2.64 32.08 -9.96
N TRP A 387 -2.01 31.47 -10.97
CA TRP A 387 -1.17 32.21 -11.89
C TRP A 387 -2.09 32.92 -12.89
N ASP A 388 -2.27 34.22 -12.72
CA ASP A 388 -2.83 35.07 -13.77
C ASP A 388 -1.80 35.13 -14.91
N PRO A 389 -2.14 34.71 -16.14
CA PRO A 389 -1.23 34.78 -17.29
C PRO A 389 -0.90 36.20 -17.78
N GLY A 390 -1.16 37.23 -16.97
CA GLY A 390 -1.13 38.65 -17.37
C GLY A 390 -0.35 39.59 -16.44
N ALA A 391 0.53 39.08 -15.58
CA ALA A 391 1.42 39.90 -14.76
C ALA A 391 2.90 39.71 -15.13
#